data_AF-A0A970AZ08-F1
#
_entry.id   AF-A0A970AZ08-F1
#
_cell.length_a   1.000
_cell.length_b   1.000
_cell.length_c   1.000
_cell.angle_alpha   90.00
_cell.angle_beta   90.00
_cell.angle_gamma   90.00
#
_symmetry.space_group_name_H-M   'P 1'
#
loop_
_entity.id
_entity.type
_entity.pdbx_description
1 polymer ?
#
loop_
_entity_poly.entity_id
_entity_poly.type
_entity_poly.pdbx_seq_one_letter_code
_entity_poly.pdbx_strand_id
1 'polypeptide(L)'
;MDKKILGLDVGNLIAGSVFRGEFEQRIKAILDEIAERKNIILFIDELHTTVGAGGGGNNSGPDLSNILKPALARGEISIIGATTEDEYRQVIKKDKAFERRFQPIRLDEPDLAQTIDILKGIKPMYENYHNSEFPENLLDELVSLSDRFAPERRFPDKAIDILDECLVRARIKSSEKSNSKTDKNSWENVEKQIITLIQQKNEAILNSNFELSEKFEKIKKIRKRACGA
;
A
#
# COMPACT_ATOMS: atom_id res chain seq x y z
N MET A 1 -30.10 12.08 -1.92
CA MET A 1 -28.91 11.68 -2.71
C MET A 1 -27.59 12.08 -2.05
N ASP A 2 -27.57 12.62 -0.83
CA ASP A 2 -26.29 13.01 -0.20
C ASP A 2 -25.81 11.97 0.84
N LYS A 3 -25.19 10.89 0.37
CA LYS A 3 -24.51 9.94 1.26
C LYS A 3 -23.14 10.51 1.67
N LYS A 4 -22.81 10.45 2.95
CA LYS A 4 -21.49 10.85 3.49
C LYS A 4 -20.73 9.61 3.95
N ILE A 5 -19.48 9.48 3.54
CA ILE A 5 -18.58 8.42 4.01
C ILE A 5 -17.74 8.97 5.15
N LEU A 6 -17.75 8.32 6.30
CA LEU A 6 -16.92 8.66 7.46
C LEU A 6 -16.01 7.49 7.80
N GLY A 7 -14.69 7.73 7.85
CA GLY A 7 -13.73 6.73 8.31
C GLY A 7 -13.76 6.58 9.82
N LEU A 8 -13.78 5.34 10.31
CA LEU A 8 -13.61 5.01 11.72
C LEU A 8 -12.18 4.52 11.96
N ASP A 9 -11.41 5.29 12.71
CA ASP A 9 -10.09 4.89 13.17
C ASP A 9 -10.20 4.24 14.57
N VAL A 10 -10.13 2.91 14.59
CA VAL A 10 -10.21 2.12 15.83
C VAL A 10 -8.99 2.36 16.72
N GLY A 11 -7.81 2.61 16.14
CA GLY A 11 -6.58 2.86 16.89
C GLY A 11 -6.64 4.15 17.70
N ASN A 12 -7.11 5.23 17.07
CA ASN A 12 -7.31 6.52 17.75
C ASN A 12 -8.36 6.44 18.87
N LEU A 13 -9.39 5.62 18.71
CA LEU A 13 -10.41 5.42 19.73
C LEU A 13 -9.87 4.70 20.97
N ILE A 14 -8.94 3.76 20.79
CA ILE A 14 -8.29 3.03 21.88
C ILE A 14 -7.29 3.93 22.63
N ALA A 15 -6.51 4.73 21.90
CA ALA A 15 -5.48 5.60 22.48
C ALA A 15 -6.04 6.63 23.48
N GLY A 16 -7.32 7.00 23.35
CA GLY A 16 -7.98 7.98 24.21
C GLY A 16 -8.81 7.40 25.36
N SER A 17 -8.83 6.08 25.56
CA SER A 17 -9.64 5.41 26.59
C SER A 17 -8.77 4.57 27.53
N VAL A 18 -8.73 4.92 28.81
CA VAL A 18 -7.97 4.17 29.83
C VAL A 18 -8.72 2.90 30.25
N PHE A 19 -10.04 2.90 30.10
CA PHE A 19 -10.91 1.81 30.52
C PHE A 19 -11.74 1.26 29.36
N ARG A 20 -11.82 -0.07 29.24
CA ARG A 20 -12.63 -0.78 28.23
C ARG A 20 -14.09 -0.30 28.18
N GLY A 21 -14.71 -0.04 29.32
CA GLY A 21 -16.11 0.43 29.37
C GLY A 21 -16.31 1.81 28.74
N GLU A 22 -15.33 2.70 28.85
CA GLU A 22 -15.37 4.03 28.23
C GLU A 22 -15.26 3.93 26.71
N PHE A 23 -14.40 3.06 26.20
CA PHE A 23 -14.30 2.74 24.77
C PHE A 23 -15.64 2.27 24.20
N GLU A 24 -16.29 1.29 24.86
CA GLU A 24 -17.58 0.76 24.40
C GLU A 24 -18.68 1.83 24.40
N GLN A 25 -18.69 2.73 25.40
CA GLN A 25 -19.65 3.85 25.45
C GLN A 25 -19.42 4.86 24.32
N ARG A 26 -18.16 5.20 24.02
CA ARG A 26 -17.82 6.11 22.92
C ARG A 26 -18.28 5.55 21.57
N ILE A 27 -18.01 4.27 21.31
CA ILE A 27 -18.50 3.60 20.11
C ILE A 27 -20.02 3.65 20.03
N LYS A 28 -20.72 3.29 21.12
CA LYS A 28 -22.20 3.29 21.12
C LYS A 28 -22.74 4.68 20.79
N ALA A 29 -22.18 5.73 21.39
CA ALA A 29 -22.57 7.11 21.08
C ALA A 29 -22.35 7.47 19.61
N ILE A 30 -21.23 7.04 19.01
CA ILE A 30 -20.97 7.23 17.58
C ILE A 30 -22.00 6.48 16.72
N LEU A 31 -22.31 5.23 17.06
CA LEU A 31 -23.29 4.43 16.32
C LEU A 31 -24.71 5.00 16.44
N ASP A 32 -25.09 5.51 17.61
CA ASP A 32 -26.38 6.15 17.83
C ASP A 32 -26.51 7.43 16.99
N GLU A 33 -25.47 8.27 16.94
CA GLU A 33 -25.45 9.47 16.07
C GLU A 33 -25.56 9.11 14.58
N ILE A 34 -24.88 8.02 14.16
CA ILE A 34 -24.96 7.53 12.78
C ILE A 34 -26.35 6.95 12.48
N ALA A 35 -26.96 6.24 13.43
CA ALA A 35 -28.29 5.65 13.27
C ALA A 35 -29.38 6.72 13.09
N GLU A 36 -29.26 7.86 13.77
CA GLU A 36 -30.13 9.03 13.55
C GLU A 36 -29.94 9.63 12.16
N ARG A 37 -28.71 9.58 11.62
CA ARG A 37 -28.33 10.13 10.32
C ARG A 37 -28.20 9.04 9.26
N LYS A 38 -29.34 8.57 8.74
CA LYS A 38 -29.47 7.53 7.68
C LYS A 38 -28.73 7.80 6.36
N ASN A 39 -28.07 8.94 6.22
CA ASN A 39 -27.26 9.29 5.07
C ASN A 39 -25.75 9.02 5.28
N ILE A 40 -25.32 8.51 6.43
CA ILE A 40 -23.92 8.19 6.70
C ILE A 40 -23.60 6.74 6.35
N ILE A 41 -22.42 6.52 5.77
CA ILE A 41 -21.79 5.22 5.56
C ILE A 41 -20.48 5.24 6.34
N LEU A 42 -20.30 4.27 7.24
CA LEU A 42 -19.08 4.11 8.01
C LEU A 42 -18.06 3.30 7.21
N PHE A 43 -16.82 3.77 7.12
CA PHE A 43 -15.73 3.05 6.48
C PHE A 43 -14.72 2.56 7.52
N ILE A 44 -14.30 1.29 7.41
CA ILE A 44 -13.32 0.66 8.30
C ILE A 44 -12.29 -0.06 7.43
N ASP A 45 -11.05 0.44 7.36
CA ASP A 45 -10.03 -0.07 6.44
C ASP A 45 -9.50 -1.47 6.82
N GLU A 46 -9.44 -1.74 8.13
CA GLU A 46 -9.00 -3.02 8.68
C GLU A 46 -10.14 -3.65 9.48
N LEU A 47 -11.21 -4.06 8.79
CA LEU A 47 -12.43 -4.57 9.45
C LEU A 47 -12.14 -5.73 10.42
N HIS A 48 -11.15 -6.56 10.13
CA HIS A 48 -10.76 -7.67 10.99
C HIS A 48 -10.30 -7.22 12.39
N THR A 49 -9.76 -6.00 12.55
CA THR A 49 -9.35 -5.44 13.85
C THR A 49 -10.55 -5.19 14.78
N THR A 50 -11.75 -5.07 14.21
CA THR A 50 -12.99 -4.89 14.99
C THR A 50 -13.43 -6.17 15.69
N VAL A 51 -12.95 -7.32 15.24
CA VAL A 51 -13.25 -8.61 15.86
C VAL A 51 -12.10 -8.97 16.77
N GLY A 52 -12.36 -8.96 18.07
CA GLY A 52 -11.37 -9.41 19.03
C GLY A 52 -11.06 -10.87 18.76
N ALA A 53 -9.82 -11.19 18.38
CA ALA A 53 -9.37 -12.57 18.22
C ALA A 53 -9.61 -13.31 19.56
N GLY A 54 -10.69 -14.09 19.64
CA GLY A 54 -11.23 -14.66 20.88
C GLY A 54 -10.33 -15.72 21.51
N GLY A 55 -9.17 -15.33 22.02
CA GLY A 55 -8.18 -16.23 22.60
C GLY A 55 -7.27 -15.53 23.60
N GLY A 56 -7.69 -15.54 24.87
CA GLY A 56 -6.92 -15.68 26.11
C GLY A 56 -5.41 -15.38 26.22
N GLY A 57 -4.83 -14.43 25.51
CA GLY A 57 -3.42 -14.07 25.72
C GLY A 57 -3.09 -12.66 25.27
N ASN A 58 -2.80 -11.78 26.23
CA ASN A 58 -2.06 -10.49 26.23
C ASN A 58 -2.17 -9.48 25.07
N ASN A 59 -2.90 -9.77 23.98
CA ASN A 59 -3.22 -8.89 22.84
C ASN A 59 -4.74 -8.69 22.74
N SER A 60 -5.37 -8.45 23.89
CA SER A 60 -6.82 -8.29 24.04
C SER A 60 -7.28 -6.90 23.56
N GLY A 61 -7.27 -6.67 22.24
CA GLY A 61 -8.00 -5.54 21.66
C GLY A 61 -9.50 -5.63 22.00
N PRO A 62 -10.21 -4.49 22.15
CA PRO A 62 -11.64 -4.50 22.44
C PRO A 62 -12.44 -5.14 21.29
N ASP A 63 -13.30 -6.11 21.62
CA ASP A 63 -14.15 -6.81 20.65
C ASP A 63 -15.35 -5.94 20.24
N LEU A 64 -15.12 -5.09 19.25
CA LEU A 64 -16.08 -4.16 18.68
C LEU A 64 -17.23 -4.89 17.94
N SER A 65 -16.99 -6.12 17.48
CA SER A 65 -17.97 -6.91 16.72
C SER A 65 -19.30 -7.10 17.48
N ASN A 66 -19.25 -7.23 18.81
CA ASN A 66 -20.46 -7.41 19.63
C ASN A 66 -21.32 -6.14 19.70
N ILE A 67 -20.72 -4.96 19.55
CA ILE A 67 -21.44 -3.69 19.51
C ILE A 67 -22.00 -3.43 18.11
N LEU A 68 -21.28 -3.84 17.07
CA LEU A 68 -21.70 -3.66 15.67
C LEU A 68 -22.82 -4.63 15.26
N LYS A 69 -22.81 -5.88 15.74
CA LYS A 69 -23.78 -6.94 15.37
C LYS A 69 -25.25 -6.48 15.51
N PRO A 70 -25.70 -5.88 16.63
CA PRO A 70 -27.10 -5.45 16.77
C PRO A 70 -27.48 -4.32 15.81
N ALA A 71 -26.63 -3.30 15.66
CA ALA A 71 -26.89 -2.16 14.79
C ALA A 71 -26.94 -2.56 13.31
N LEU A 72 -26.04 -3.46 12.89
CA LEU A 72 -26.05 -4.05 11.55
C LEU A 72 -27.28 -4.95 11.33
N ALA A 73 -27.68 -5.74 12.33
CA ALA A 73 -28.85 -6.62 12.22
C ALA A 73 -30.17 -5.85 12.07
N ARG A 74 -30.28 -4.68 12.71
CA ARG A 74 -31.45 -3.79 12.59
C ARG A 74 -31.43 -2.94 11.31
N GLY A 75 -30.31 -2.90 10.58
CA GLY A 75 -30.14 -2.06 9.39
C GLY A 75 -30.11 -0.57 9.71
N GLU A 76 -29.74 -0.20 10.94
CA GLU A 76 -29.67 1.19 11.41
C GLU A 76 -28.44 1.91 10.85
N ILE A 77 -27.37 1.17 10.58
CA ILE A 77 -26.09 1.68 10.09
C ILE A 77 -25.69 0.97 8.80
N SER A 78 -24.98 1.67 7.93
CA SER A 78 -24.34 1.12 6.73
C SER A 78 -22.83 1.16 6.90
N ILE A 79 -22.15 0.03 6.70
CA ILE A 79 -20.70 -0.10 6.85
C ILE A 79 -20.09 -0.61 5.55
N ILE A 80 -18.95 -0.03 5.16
CA ILE A 80 -18.01 -0.59 4.20
C ILE A 80 -16.76 -0.96 4.99
N GLY A 81 -16.40 -2.24 4.97
CA GLY A 81 -15.16 -2.72 5.59
C GLY A 81 -14.21 -3.22 4.51
N ALA A 82 -12.95 -2.80 4.58
CA ALA A 82 -11.85 -3.42 3.84
C ALA A 82 -11.10 -4.41 4.75
N THR A 83 -10.51 -5.43 4.14
CA THR A 83 -9.67 -6.44 4.80
C THR A 83 -8.97 -7.26 3.73
N THR A 84 -7.86 -7.90 4.07
CA THR A 84 -7.26 -8.90 3.18
C THR A 84 -8.05 -10.22 3.20
N GLU A 85 -7.93 -11.05 2.15
CA GLU A 85 -8.59 -12.36 2.08
C GLU A 85 -8.12 -13.30 3.22
N ASP A 86 -6.85 -13.20 3.63
CA ASP A 86 -6.30 -14.01 4.72
C ASP A 86 -6.93 -13.64 6.06
N GLU A 87 -7.01 -12.35 6.38
CA GLU A 87 -7.65 -11.85 7.59
C GLU A 87 -9.16 -12.12 7.59
N TYR A 88 -9.82 -11.99 6.44
CA TYR A 88 -11.22 -12.37 6.29
C TYR A 88 -11.42 -13.84 6.69
N ARG A 89 -10.58 -14.76 6.21
CA ARG A 89 -10.66 -16.19 6.55
C ARG A 89 -10.31 -16.48 7.99
N GLN A 90 -9.28 -15.83 8.52
CA GLN A 90 -8.74 -16.12 9.85
C GLN A 90 -9.55 -15.49 10.98
N VAL A 91 -10.24 -14.38 10.73
CA VAL A 91 -10.93 -13.59 11.76
C VAL A 91 -12.42 -13.50 11.47
N ILE A 92 -12.82 -12.85 10.38
CA ILE A 92 -14.24 -12.55 10.09
C ILE A 92 -15.05 -13.84 9.89
N LYS A 93 -14.55 -14.76 9.06
CA LYS A 93 -15.24 -16.02 8.72
C LYS A 93 -15.36 -16.99 9.90
N LYS A 94 -14.53 -16.84 10.94
CA LYS A 94 -14.66 -17.63 12.18
C LYS A 94 -15.88 -17.20 13.00
N ASP A 95 -16.25 -15.92 12.95
CA ASP A 95 -17.47 -15.40 13.58
C ASP A 95 -18.64 -15.40 12.58
N LYS A 96 -19.37 -16.52 12.53
CA LYS A 96 -20.54 -16.68 11.66
C LYS A 96 -21.64 -15.65 11.92
N ALA A 97 -21.76 -15.10 13.13
CA ALA A 97 -22.80 -14.12 13.43
C ALA A 97 -22.48 -12.75 12.84
N PHE A 98 -21.19 -12.40 12.80
CA PHE A 98 -20.69 -11.18 12.17
C PHE A 98 -20.62 -11.31 10.65
N GLU A 99 -20.09 -12.42 10.12
CA GLU A 99 -19.98 -12.69 8.67
C GLU A 99 -21.32 -12.49 7.95
N ARG A 100 -22.41 -13.00 8.53
CA ARG A 100 -23.77 -12.92 7.96
C ARG A 100 -24.33 -11.49 7.85
N ARG A 101 -23.63 -10.48 8.37
CA ARG A 101 -24.00 -9.06 8.26
C ARG A 101 -23.34 -8.35 7.10
N PHE A 102 -22.38 -9.00 6.43
CA PHE A 102 -21.66 -8.46 5.30
C PHE A 102 -21.97 -9.24 4.03
N GLN A 103 -21.98 -8.51 2.91
CA GLN A 103 -21.90 -9.10 1.59
C GLN A 103 -20.44 -8.99 1.13
N PRO A 104 -19.69 -10.10 1.00
CA PRO A 104 -18.33 -10.04 0.51
C PRO A 104 -18.32 -9.59 -0.95
N ILE A 105 -17.48 -8.59 -1.24
CA ILE A 105 -17.11 -8.15 -2.59
C ILE A 105 -15.62 -8.42 -2.71
N ARG A 106 -15.25 -9.33 -3.63
CA ARG A 106 -13.85 -9.63 -3.89
C ARG A 106 -13.29 -8.63 -4.87
N LEU A 107 -12.13 -8.08 -4.53
CA LEU A 107 -11.33 -7.24 -5.41
C LEU A 107 -10.09 -8.06 -5.77
N ASP A 108 -10.01 -8.43 -7.03
CA ASP A 108 -8.84 -9.13 -7.56
C ASP A 108 -7.73 -8.11 -7.87
N GLU A 109 -6.49 -8.60 -7.90
CA GLU A 109 -5.34 -7.82 -8.37
C GLU A 109 -5.61 -7.35 -9.81
N PRO A 110 -5.39 -6.06 -10.13
CA PRO A 110 -5.60 -5.55 -11.48
C PRO A 110 -4.65 -6.23 -12.46
N ASP A 111 -5.14 -6.46 -13.69
CA ASP A 111 -4.28 -6.95 -14.76
C ASP A 111 -3.26 -5.88 -15.21
N LEU A 112 -2.35 -6.25 -16.11
CA LEU A 112 -1.30 -5.34 -16.58
C LEU A 112 -1.88 -4.09 -17.26
N ALA A 113 -2.95 -4.24 -18.05
CA ALA A 113 -3.57 -3.13 -18.77
C ALA A 113 -4.30 -2.18 -17.81
N GLN A 114 -5.06 -2.74 -16.87
CA GLN A 114 -5.72 -2.00 -15.79
C GLN A 114 -4.71 -1.26 -14.91
N THR A 115 -3.57 -1.89 -14.61
CA THR A 115 -2.49 -1.26 -13.85
C THR A 115 -1.92 -0.06 -14.61
N ILE A 116 -1.67 -0.18 -15.92
CA ILE A 116 -1.21 0.93 -16.75
C ILE A 116 -2.23 2.08 -16.73
N ASP A 117 -3.53 1.77 -16.83
CA ASP A 117 -4.59 2.78 -16.79
C ASP A 117 -4.67 3.50 -15.43
N ILE A 118 -4.49 2.75 -14.33
CA ILE A 118 -4.37 3.32 -12.97
C ILE A 118 -3.17 4.27 -12.89
N LEU A 119 -2.00 3.85 -13.40
CA LEU A 119 -0.78 4.65 -13.40
C LEU A 119 -0.92 5.93 -14.24
N LYS A 120 -1.62 5.86 -15.38
CA LYS A 120 -1.96 7.03 -16.19
C LYS A 120 -2.88 7.99 -15.43
N GLY A 121 -3.81 7.47 -14.63
CA GLY A 121 -4.69 8.27 -13.79
C GLY A 121 -3.96 9.06 -12.70
N ILE A 122 -2.92 8.48 -12.09
CA ILE A 122 -2.14 9.13 -11.03
C ILE A 122 -0.95 9.97 -11.56
N LYS A 123 -0.53 9.75 -12.82
CA LYS A 123 0.61 10.42 -13.45
C LYS A 123 0.65 11.94 -13.19
N PRO A 124 -0.41 12.74 -13.43
CA PRO A 124 -0.36 14.18 -13.23
C PRO A 124 -0.04 14.58 -11.78
N MET A 125 -0.53 13.80 -10.81
CA MET A 125 -0.24 14.03 -9.38
C MET A 125 1.24 13.80 -9.09
N TYR A 126 1.81 12.70 -9.60
CA TYR A 126 3.21 12.34 -9.38
C TYR A 126 4.17 13.29 -10.09
N GLU A 127 3.88 13.67 -11.34
CA GLU A 127 4.70 14.64 -12.08
C GLU A 127 4.76 15.98 -11.34
N ASN A 128 3.63 16.45 -10.82
CA ASN A 128 3.56 17.67 -10.02
C ASN A 128 4.29 17.53 -8.67
N TYR A 129 4.12 16.41 -7.97
CA TYR A 129 4.77 16.18 -6.67
C TYR A 129 6.31 16.10 -6.78
N HIS A 130 6.83 15.40 -7.80
CA HIS A 130 8.27 15.26 -8.02
C HIS A 130 8.88 16.39 -8.85
N ASN A 131 8.05 17.25 -9.46
CA ASN A 131 8.46 18.26 -10.45
C ASN A 131 9.31 17.63 -11.57
N SER A 132 8.84 16.50 -12.09
CA SER A 132 9.53 15.70 -13.10
C SER A 132 8.50 15.06 -14.03
N GLU A 133 8.56 15.41 -15.31
CA GLU A 133 7.76 14.78 -16.35
C GLU A 133 8.43 13.49 -16.84
N PHE A 134 7.63 12.50 -17.23
CA PHE A 134 8.12 11.25 -17.81
C PHE A 134 7.20 10.80 -18.96
N PRO A 135 7.71 10.10 -19.98
CA PRO A 135 6.89 9.74 -21.12
C PRO A 135 5.94 8.57 -20.78
N GLU A 136 4.76 8.51 -21.41
CA GLU A 136 3.75 7.49 -21.08
C GLU A 136 4.21 6.06 -21.35
N ASN A 137 5.05 5.84 -22.37
CA ASN A 137 5.61 4.52 -22.67
C ASN A 137 6.48 3.96 -21.53
N LEU A 138 6.98 4.82 -20.63
CA LEU A 138 7.71 4.38 -19.44
C LEU A 138 6.81 3.56 -18.52
N LEU A 139 5.50 3.84 -18.47
CA LEU A 139 4.57 3.10 -17.62
C LEU A 139 4.41 1.65 -18.07
N ASP A 140 4.41 1.41 -19.38
CA ASP A 140 4.32 0.06 -19.95
C ASP A 140 5.56 -0.76 -19.57
N GLU A 141 6.76 -0.17 -19.74
CA GLU A 141 8.02 -0.80 -19.35
C GLU A 141 8.10 -1.03 -17.84
N LEU A 142 7.71 -0.03 -17.05
CA LEU A 142 7.68 -0.11 -15.59
C LEU A 142 6.81 -1.27 -15.13
N VAL A 143 5.59 -1.40 -15.65
CA VAL A 143 4.66 -2.47 -15.28
C VAL A 143 5.23 -3.83 -15.68
N SER A 144 5.78 -3.95 -16.90
CA SER A 144 6.42 -5.20 -17.35
C SER A 144 7.62 -5.61 -16.48
N LEU A 145 8.48 -4.66 -16.13
CA LEU A 145 9.64 -4.91 -15.26
C LEU A 145 9.21 -5.25 -13.83
N SER A 146 8.19 -4.55 -13.31
CA SER A 146 7.65 -4.80 -11.97
C SER A 146 7.02 -6.18 -11.85
N ASP A 147 6.32 -6.63 -12.90
CA ASP A 147 5.77 -7.99 -12.95
C ASP A 147 6.87 -9.05 -12.89
N ARG A 148 7.93 -8.86 -13.69
CA ARG A 148 9.02 -9.82 -13.80
C ARG A 148 9.95 -9.88 -12.59
N PHE A 149 10.22 -8.74 -11.96
CA PHE A 149 11.27 -8.63 -10.93
C PHE A 149 10.75 -8.44 -9.50
N ALA A 150 9.45 -8.20 -9.30
CA ALA A 150 8.81 -8.14 -7.97
C ALA A 150 7.54 -9.03 -7.91
N PRO A 151 7.68 -10.36 -8.09
CA PRO A 151 6.55 -11.30 -8.07
C PRO A 151 5.92 -11.48 -6.67
N GLU A 152 6.63 -11.14 -5.60
CA GLU A 152 6.17 -11.22 -4.22
C GLU A 152 5.22 -10.09 -3.82
N ARG A 153 5.14 -9.04 -4.64
CA ARG A 153 4.28 -7.88 -4.42
C ARG A 153 3.09 -7.87 -5.39
N ARG A 154 2.05 -7.12 -5.04
CA ARG A 154 0.80 -7.02 -5.80
C ARG A 154 0.70 -5.69 -6.55
N PHE A 155 0.08 -5.70 -7.71
CA PHE A 155 -0.39 -4.50 -8.40
C PHE A 155 -1.62 -3.89 -7.70
N PRO A 156 -1.84 -2.56 -7.83
CA PRO A 156 -0.99 -1.58 -8.51
C PRO A 156 0.18 -1.08 -7.65
N ASP A 157 0.16 -1.37 -6.35
CA ASP A 157 1.08 -0.88 -5.33
C ASP A 157 2.56 -1.02 -5.71
N LYS A 158 2.98 -2.22 -6.15
CA LYS A 158 4.39 -2.45 -6.52
C LYS A 158 4.90 -1.56 -7.65
N ALA A 159 4.05 -1.23 -8.62
CA ALA A 159 4.45 -0.38 -9.74
C ALA A 159 4.54 1.09 -9.30
N ILE A 160 3.61 1.52 -8.45
CA ILE A 160 3.58 2.87 -7.88
C ILE A 160 4.85 3.13 -7.06
N ASP A 161 5.22 2.18 -6.20
CA ASP A 161 6.44 2.27 -5.39
C ASP A 161 7.71 2.39 -6.23
N ILE A 162 7.83 1.55 -7.27
CA ILE A 162 9.00 1.60 -8.16
C ILE A 162 9.02 2.93 -8.94
N LEU A 163 7.86 3.43 -9.37
CA LEU A 163 7.75 4.74 -10.02
C LEU A 163 8.22 5.86 -9.10
N ASP A 164 7.73 5.90 -7.86
CA ASP A 164 8.10 6.90 -6.85
C ASP A 164 9.62 6.91 -6.61
N GLU A 165 10.21 5.72 -6.38
CA GLU A 165 11.66 5.58 -6.22
C GLU A 165 12.44 6.10 -7.45
N CYS A 166 11.96 5.78 -8.65
CA CYS A 166 12.57 6.24 -9.90
C CYS A 166 12.52 7.77 -10.03
N LEU A 167 11.39 8.41 -9.69
CA LEU A 167 11.22 9.85 -9.77
C LEU A 167 12.05 10.59 -8.72
N VAL A 168 12.13 10.08 -7.49
CA VAL A 168 13.02 10.62 -6.45
C VAL A 168 14.48 10.57 -6.92
N ARG A 169 14.93 9.44 -7.46
CA ARG A 169 16.30 9.30 -7.98
C ARG A 169 16.58 10.22 -9.17
N ALA A 170 15.62 10.38 -10.07
CA ALA A 170 15.74 11.29 -11.21
C ALA A 170 15.89 12.74 -10.75
N ARG A 171 15.11 13.15 -9.76
CA ARG A 171 15.18 14.49 -9.16
C ARG A 171 16.52 14.76 -8.50
N ILE A 172 17.02 13.83 -7.68
CA ILE A 172 18.33 13.97 -7.01
C ILE A 172 19.44 14.17 -8.06
N LYS A 173 19.48 13.32 -9.09
CA LYS A 173 20.46 13.44 -10.18
C LYS A 173 20.34 14.75 -10.96
N SER A 174 19.12 15.26 -11.15
CA SER A 174 18.89 16.55 -11.82
C SER A 174 19.39 17.74 -10.98
N SER A 175 19.21 17.68 -9.65
CA SER A 175 19.73 18.68 -8.73
C SER A 175 21.27 18.68 -8.63
N GLU A 176 21.89 17.49 -8.63
CA GLU A 176 23.35 17.34 -8.70
C GLU A 176 23.91 17.92 -10.01
N LYS A 177 23.24 17.65 -11.14
CA LYS A 177 23.59 18.20 -12.46
C LYS A 177 23.42 19.72 -12.54
N SER A 178 22.46 20.31 -11.80
CA SER A 178 22.25 21.77 -11.79
C SER A 178 23.31 22.52 -10.97
N ASN A 179 23.94 21.85 -9.99
CA ASN A 179 25.12 22.37 -9.28
C ASN A 179 26.43 22.20 -10.07
N SER A 180 26.44 21.42 -11.15
CA SER A 180 27.55 21.32 -12.08
C SER A 180 27.19 21.99 -13.42
N LYS A 181 27.50 23.28 -13.57
CA LYS A 181 27.58 23.92 -14.90
C LYS A 181 28.77 23.34 -15.68
N THR A 182 28.68 22.08 -16.09
CA THR A 182 29.54 21.49 -17.11
C THR A 182 28.91 20.20 -17.65
N ASP A 183 28.90 20.11 -18.98
CA ASP A 183 28.76 18.89 -19.79
C ASP A 183 27.36 18.34 -20.10
N LYS A 184 26.74 18.99 -21.09
CA LYS A 184 25.70 18.46 -21.99
C LYS A 184 26.07 17.12 -22.70
N ASN A 185 27.29 16.61 -22.55
CA ASN A 185 27.75 15.34 -23.16
C ASN A 185 27.52 14.09 -22.27
N SER A 186 26.88 14.23 -21.10
CA SER A 186 26.74 13.13 -20.13
C SER A 186 25.62 12.12 -20.45
N TRP A 187 24.56 12.54 -21.16
CA TRP A 187 23.36 11.71 -21.35
C TRP A 187 23.58 10.50 -22.28
N GLU A 188 24.30 10.68 -23.39
CA GLU A 188 24.69 9.56 -24.27
C GLU A 188 25.56 8.52 -23.56
N ASN A 189 26.33 8.94 -22.54
CA ASN A 189 27.17 8.04 -21.77
C ASN A 189 26.39 7.26 -20.72
N VAL A 190 25.40 7.88 -20.08
CA VAL A 190 24.53 7.21 -19.10
C VAL A 190 23.62 6.19 -19.78
N GLU A 191 23.07 6.52 -20.94
CA GLU A 191 22.23 5.60 -21.72
C GLU A 191 23.03 4.38 -22.20
N LYS A 192 24.25 4.60 -22.72
CA LYS A 192 25.19 3.51 -23.06
C LYS A 192 25.54 2.65 -21.84
N GLN A 193 25.72 3.25 -20.67
CA GLN A 193 26.02 2.48 -19.45
C GLN A 193 24.83 1.65 -18.97
N ILE A 194 23.60 2.18 -19.06
CA ILE A 194 22.38 1.44 -18.69
C ILE A 194 22.17 0.25 -19.65
N ILE A 195 22.31 0.47 -20.96
CA ILE A 195 22.19 -0.59 -21.97
C ILE A 195 23.26 -1.67 -21.75
N THR A 196 24.50 -1.27 -21.49
CA THR A 196 25.61 -2.20 -21.22
C THR A 196 25.37 -3.00 -19.94
N LEU A 197 24.87 -2.37 -18.87
CA LEU A 197 24.58 -3.05 -17.61
C LEU A 197 23.41 -4.03 -17.72
N ILE A 198 22.39 -3.71 -18.53
CA ILE A 198 21.28 -4.62 -18.80
C ILE A 198 21.75 -5.84 -19.61
N GLN A 199 22.62 -5.63 -20.60
CA GLN A 199 23.25 -6.71 -21.37
C GLN A 199 24.11 -7.61 -20.47
N GLN A 200 24.97 -7.01 -19.63
CA GLN A 200 25.80 -7.74 -18.67
C GLN A 200 24.96 -8.50 -17.63
N LYS A 201 23.84 -7.91 -17.17
CA LYS A 201 22.90 -8.59 -16.26
C LYS A 201 22.27 -9.80 -16.94
N ASN A 202 21.83 -9.66 -18.18
CA ASN A 202 21.20 -10.74 -18.93
C ASN A 202 22.20 -11.87 -19.27
N GLU A 203 23.44 -11.53 -19.64
CA GLU A 203 24.53 -12.51 -19.80
C GLU A 203 24.89 -13.22 -18.49
N ALA A 204 24.91 -12.49 -17.36
CA ALA A 204 25.17 -13.06 -16.05
C ALA A 204 24.04 -13.99 -15.55
N ILE A 205 22.79 -13.71 -15.94
CA ILE A 205 21.63 -14.57 -15.66
C ILE A 205 21.67 -15.83 -16.54
N LEU A 206 22.06 -15.71 -17.80
CA LEU A 206 22.21 -16.83 -18.75
C LEU A 206 23.34 -17.79 -18.34
N ASN A 207 24.43 -17.30 -17.78
CA ASN A 207 25.63 -18.10 -17.46
C ASN A 207 25.65 -18.70 -16.04
N SER A 208 24.49 -18.89 -15.40
CA SER A 208 24.30 -19.52 -14.07
C SER A 208 25.53 -20.20 -13.44
N ASN A 209 26.42 -19.44 -12.76
CA ASN A 209 26.96 -19.73 -11.41
C ASN A 209 28.17 -18.87 -10.96
N PHE A 210 28.16 -18.62 -9.64
CA PHE A 210 29.27 -18.47 -8.68
C PHE A 210 30.07 -17.18 -8.43
N GLU A 211 30.13 -16.18 -9.31
CA GLU A 211 30.96 -14.97 -9.00
C GLU A 211 30.22 -13.80 -8.32
N LEU A 212 28.90 -13.89 -8.17
CA LEU A 212 28.09 -12.78 -7.63
C LEU A 212 28.33 -12.53 -6.13
N SER A 213 28.72 -13.53 -5.34
CA SER A 213 28.89 -13.35 -3.89
C SER A 213 30.07 -12.41 -3.54
N GLU A 214 31.19 -12.51 -4.26
CA GLU A 214 32.36 -11.65 -4.03
C GLU A 214 32.14 -10.19 -4.44
N LYS A 215 31.38 -9.96 -5.52
CA LYS A 215 31.01 -8.60 -5.94
C LYS A 215 30.00 -7.97 -4.97
N PHE A 216 29.06 -8.74 -4.42
CA PHE A 216 28.13 -8.25 -3.39
C PHE A 216 28.81 -7.92 -2.05
N GLU A 217 29.82 -8.68 -1.64
CA GLU A 217 30.69 -8.37 -0.48
C GLU A 217 31.40 -7.02 -0.63
N LYS A 218 31.95 -6.75 -1.82
CA LYS A 218 32.58 -5.45 -2.14
C LYS A 218 31.58 -4.30 -2.11
N ILE A 219 30.37 -4.48 -2.63
CA ILE A 219 29.31 -3.47 -2.63
C ILE A 219 28.82 -3.17 -1.20
N LYS A 220 28.66 -4.18 -0.33
CA LYS A 220 28.33 -3.97 1.09
C LYS A 220 29.41 -3.19 1.82
N LYS A 221 30.70 -3.45 1.56
CA LYS A 221 31.82 -2.70 2.15
C LYS A 221 31.84 -1.23 1.73
N ILE A 222 31.52 -0.94 0.46
CA ILE A 222 31.44 0.44 -0.05
C ILE A 222 30.24 1.17 0.58
N ARG A 223 29.08 0.51 0.70
CA ARG A 223 27.88 1.08 1.35
C ARG A 223 28.10 1.36 2.84
N LYS A 224 28.83 0.51 3.57
CA LYS A 224 29.15 0.73 4.99
C LYS A 224 30.12 1.90 5.22
N ARG A 225 31.00 2.18 4.26
CA ARG A 225 31.87 3.38 4.27
C ARG A 225 31.13 4.66 3.89
N ALA A 226 30.08 4.55 3.06
CA ALA A 226 29.26 5.69 2.66
C ALA A 226 28.20 6.09 3.72
N CYS A 227 27.70 5.15 4.53
CA CYS A 227 26.74 5.41 5.61
C CYS A 227 27.40 5.61 7.00
N GLY A 228 28.70 5.92 7.05
CA GLY A 228 29.45 6.09 8.30
C GLY A 228 29.88 7.54 8.56
N ALA A 229 28.91 8.42 8.82
CA ALA A 229 28.96 9.64 9.64
C ALA A 229 27.54 10.21 9.74
#